data_AF-A0A930HQ59-F1
#
_entry.id   AF-A0A930HQ59-F1
#
_cell.length_a   1.000
_cell.length_b   1.000
_cell.length_c   1.000
_cell.angle_alpha   90.00
_cell.angle_beta   90.00
_cell.angle_gamma   90.00
#
_symmetry.space_group_name_H-M   'P 1'
#
loop_
_entity.id
_entity.type
_entity.pdbx_description
1 polymer ?
#
loop_
_entity_poly.entity_id
_entity_poly.type
_entity_poly.pdbx_seq_one_letter_code
_entity_poly.pdbx_strand_id
1 'polypeptide(L)'
;MNYTKIFALATGALLWMSSCTSSSDLDKLPEAAVRTQQAISETVSKLEGHDGYWRLTYYPDTKRAYGGYSMYVQFKDGRVTALSELSTTSTNSTYSVKNIDMPTLAFDTRSNVLHHFITSTEYFRNARGGDF
;
A
#
# COMPACT_ATOMS: atom_id res chain seq x y z
N MET A 1 24.65 43.34 23.95
CA MET A 1 24.39 42.09 23.19
C MET A 1 23.62 41.17 24.14
N ASN A 2 22.35 40.87 23.86
CA ASN A 2 21.40 40.35 24.86
C ASN A 2 21.68 38.88 25.23
N TYR A 3 22.44 38.69 26.32
CA TYR A 3 22.85 37.40 26.88
C TYR A 3 21.66 36.47 27.19
N THR A 4 20.49 37.04 27.49
CA THR A 4 19.22 36.32 27.73
C THR A 4 18.71 35.58 26.50
N LYS A 5 18.92 36.12 25.29
CA LYS A 5 18.54 35.45 24.03
C LYS A 5 19.53 34.33 23.66
N ILE A 6 20.81 34.50 24.01
CA ILE A 6 21.86 33.49 23.80
C ILE A 6 21.64 32.29 24.74
N PHE A 7 21.28 32.54 25.99
CA PHE A 7 20.93 31.48 26.95
C PHE A 7 19.69 30.69 26.49
N ALA A 8 18.63 31.37 26.05
CA ALA A 8 17.42 30.70 25.56
C ALA A 8 17.67 29.83 24.32
N LEU A 9 18.55 30.27 23.41
CA LEU A 9 18.94 29.49 22.21
C LEU A 9 19.76 28.25 22.58
N ALA A 10 20.66 28.36 23.57
CA ALA A 10 21.48 27.26 24.04
C ALA A 10 20.67 26.18 24.79
N THR A 11 19.67 26.58 25.60
CA THR A 11 18.79 25.62 26.29
C THR A 11 17.84 24.93 25.32
N GLY A 12 17.39 25.64 24.27
CA GLY A 12 16.59 25.05 23.19
C GLY A 12 17.35 23.95 22.45
N ALA A 13 18.64 24.16 22.13
CA ALA A 13 19.47 23.22 21.37
C ALA A 13 19.71 21.87 22.09
N LEU A 14 19.80 21.85 23.43
CA LEU A 14 19.99 20.61 24.19
C LEU A 14 18.77 19.67 24.14
N LEU A 15 17.56 20.21 23.95
CA LEU A 15 16.33 19.40 23.89
C LEU A 15 16.14 18.66 22.57
N TRP A 16 16.88 19.01 21.51
CA TRP A 16 16.81 18.32 20.21
C TRP A 16 17.67 17.05 20.15
N MET A 17 18.60 16.85 21.09
CA MET A 17 19.50 15.69 21.09
C MET A 17 18.87 14.42 21.69
N SER A 18 17.69 14.51 22.29
CA SER A 18 16.99 13.36 22.91
C SER A 18 16.20 12.50 21.91
N SER A 19 16.20 12.81 20.62
CA SER A 19 15.41 12.08 19.61
C SER A 19 16.00 10.73 19.18
N CYS A 20 17.24 10.41 19.56
CA CYS A 20 17.87 9.10 19.29
C CYS A 20 17.88 8.25 20.56
N THR A 21 16.74 7.67 20.91
CA THR A 21 16.70 6.54 21.84
C THR A 21 16.90 5.28 21.00
N SER A 22 18.06 4.63 21.10
CA SER A 22 18.23 3.29 20.53
C SER A 22 17.38 2.32 21.35
N SER A 23 16.35 1.75 20.74
CA SER A 23 15.56 0.70 21.39
C SER A 23 16.47 -0.49 21.73
N SER A 24 16.59 -0.79 23.03
CA SER A 24 17.43 -1.87 23.55
C SER A 24 16.96 -3.28 23.14
N ASP A 25 15.80 -3.37 22.49
CA ASP A 25 15.19 -4.63 22.06
C ASP A 25 15.52 -4.99 20.61
N LEU A 26 16.27 -4.16 19.88
CA LEU A 26 16.69 -4.47 18.50
C LEU A 26 17.51 -5.77 18.44
N ASP A 27 18.35 -6.01 19.45
CA ASP A 27 19.18 -7.22 19.56
C ASP A 27 18.36 -8.48 19.86
N LYS A 28 17.10 -8.33 20.29
CA LYS A 28 16.18 -9.43 20.58
C LYS A 28 15.31 -9.83 19.39
N LEU A 29 15.38 -9.06 18.29
CA LEU A 29 14.58 -9.33 17.11
C LEU A 29 15.18 -10.48 16.29
N PRO A 30 14.34 -11.37 15.73
CA PRO A 30 14.82 -12.33 14.76
C PRO A 30 15.30 -11.63 13.50
N GLU A 31 16.03 -12.38 12.67
CA GLU A 31 16.58 -11.90 11.40
C GLU A 31 15.52 -11.16 10.57
N ALA A 32 15.95 -10.10 9.87
CA ALA A 32 15.06 -9.26 9.08
C ALA A 32 14.24 -10.07 8.05
N ALA A 33 14.83 -11.12 7.45
CA ALA A 33 14.16 -12.02 6.54
C ALA A 33 12.99 -12.75 7.19
N VAL A 34 13.19 -13.30 8.40
CA VAL A 34 12.16 -14.01 9.18
C VAL A 34 11.01 -13.06 9.52
N ARG A 35 11.33 -11.85 9.99
CA ARG A 35 10.31 -10.83 10.30
C ARG A 35 9.49 -10.43 9.07
N THR A 36 10.14 -10.31 7.92
CA THR A 36 9.47 -9.99 6.65
C THR A 36 8.52 -11.11 6.23
N GLN A 37 8.97 -12.36 6.31
CA GLN A 37 8.13 -13.51 5.97
C GLN A 37 6.93 -13.65 6.91
N GLN A 38 7.12 -13.39 8.20
CA GLN A 38 6.04 -13.37 9.18
C GLN A 38 5.01 -12.28 8.83
N ALA A 39 5.45 -11.06 8.55
CA ALA A 39 4.56 -9.96 8.17
C ALA A 39 3.76 -10.26 6.88
N ILE A 40 4.40 -10.91 5.90
CA ILE A 40 3.73 -11.37 4.67
C ILE A 40 2.66 -12.42 5.01
N SER A 41 3.00 -13.43 5.81
CA SER A 41 2.07 -14.49 6.21
C SER A 41 0.87 -13.96 7.00
N GLU A 42 1.10 -13.05 7.94
CA GLU A 42 0.03 -12.39 8.70
C GLU A 42 -0.88 -11.55 7.80
N THR A 43 -0.30 -10.88 6.80
CA THR A 43 -1.06 -10.08 5.83
C THR A 43 -1.95 -10.96 4.97
N VAL A 44 -1.41 -12.06 4.42
CA VAL A 44 -2.17 -13.04 3.63
C VAL A 44 -3.31 -13.62 4.48
N SER A 45 -3.02 -14.01 5.72
CA SER A 45 -4.04 -14.54 6.64
C SER A 45 -5.18 -13.54 6.89
N LYS A 46 -4.87 -12.25 7.07
CA LYS A 46 -5.89 -11.19 7.21
C LYS A 46 -6.71 -10.99 5.94
N LEU A 47 -6.07 -10.99 4.78
CA LEU A 47 -6.74 -10.81 3.50
C LEU A 47 -7.73 -11.95 3.22
N GLU A 48 -7.28 -13.20 3.39
CA GLU A 48 -8.07 -14.41 3.10
C GLU A 48 -9.05 -14.81 4.22
N GLY A 49 -8.80 -14.36 5.45
CA GLY A 49 -9.68 -14.60 6.61
C GLY A 49 -10.89 -13.67 6.68
N HIS A 50 -11.03 -12.72 5.75
CA HIS A 50 -12.18 -11.83 5.69
C HIS A 50 -13.31 -12.45 4.85
N ASP A 51 -14.47 -12.72 5.46
CA ASP A 51 -15.62 -13.34 4.79
C ASP A 51 -16.34 -12.41 3.78
N GLY A 52 -15.99 -11.13 3.75
CA GLY A 52 -16.58 -10.12 2.87
C GLY A 52 -15.68 -9.68 1.71
N TYR A 53 -15.94 -8.47 1.22
CA TYR A 53 -15.10 -7.81 0.22
C TYR A 53 -14.30 -6.68 0.86
N TRP A 54 -13.01 -6.64 0.53
CA TRP A 54 -12.20 -5.44 0.69
C TRP A 54 -12.57 -4.43 -0.39
N ARG A 55 -12.66 -3.16 -0.01
CA ARG A 55 -12.84 -2.07 -0.99
C ARG A 55 -11.49 -1.47 -1.35
N LEU A 56 -11.15 -1.55 -2.63
CA LEU A 56 -10.01 -0.88 -3.23
C LEU A 56 -10.52 0.35 -4.01
N THR A 57 -10.07 1.55 -3.64
CA THR A 57 -10.44 2.79 -4.34
C THR A 57 -9.28 3.26 -5.21
N TYR A 58 -9.53 3.40 -6.51
CA TYR A 58 -8.54 3.81 -7.50
C TYR A 58 -8.82 5.23 -8.01
N TYR A 59 -7.81 6.09 -8.06
CA TYR A 59 -7.94 7.47 -8.54
C TYR A 59 -7.14 7.65 -9.84
N PRO A 60 -7.77 7.50 -11.02
CA PRO A 60 -7.09 7.63 -12.30
C PRO A 60 -6.72 9.08 -12.61
N ASP A 61 -7.42 10.08 -12.06
CA ASP A 61 -7.11 11.47 -12.35
C ASP A 61 -5.78 11.88 -11.68
N THR A 62 -4.86 12.42 -12.47
CA THR A 62 -3.52 12.83 -11.99
C THR A 62 -3.58 13.94 -10.94
N LYS A 63 -4.62 14.79 -10.98
CA LYS A 63 -4.87 15.84 -9.98
C LYS A 63 -5.74 15.34 -8.83
N ARG A 64 -6.27 14.12 -8.92
CA ARG A 64 -7.27 13.51 -8.03
C ARG A 64 -8.43 14.47 -7.73
N ALA A 65 -8.82 15.27 -8.72
CA ALA A 65 -9.79 16.35 -8.55
C ALA A 65 -11.23 15.83 -8.41
N TYR A 66 -11.48 14.58 -8.81
CA TYR A 66 -12.78 13.92 -8.77
C TYR A 66 -12.73 12.63 -7.92
N GLY A 67 -13.91 12.08 -7.64
CA GLY A 67 -14.06 10.81 -6.94
C GLY A 67 -13.31 9.66 -7.62
N GLY A 68 -12.80 8.74 -6.82
CA GLY A 68 -12.13 7.52 -7.30
C GLY A 68 -13.13 6.41 -7.61
N TYR A 69 -12.65 5.39 -8.32
CA TYR A 69 -13.42 4.22 -8.67
C TYR A 69 -13.31 3.13 -7.60
N SER A 70 -14.43 2.56 -7.18
CA SER A 70 -14.47 1.48 -6.21
C SER A 70 -14.45 0.11 -6.88
N MET A 71 -13.48 -0.70 -6.49
CA MET A 71 -13.38 -2.13 -6.77
C MET A 71 -13.59 -2.88 -5.45
N TYR A 72 -14.33 -3.97 -5.51
CA TYR A 72 -14.57 -4.86 -4.38
C TYR A 72 -13.86 -6.17 -4.66
N VAL A 73 -12.96 -6.55 -3.75
CA VAL A 73 -12.05 -7.68 -3.94
C VAL A 73 -12.15 -8.66 -2.77
N GLN A 74 -12.15 -9.95 -3.08
CA GLN A 74 -12.13 -11.02 -2.09
C GLN A 74 -10.94 -11.93 -2.39
N PHE A 75 -10.17 -12.25 -1.35
CA PHE A 75 -8.96 -13.05 -1.46
C PHE A 75 -9.23 -14.46 -0.95
N LYS A 76 -8.79 -15.46 -1.72
CA LYS A 76 -8.87 -16.85 -1.31
C LYS A 76 -7.88 -17.71 -2.08
N ASP A 77 -7.13 -18.55 -1.38
CA ASP A 77 -6.24 -19.57 -1.94
C ASP A 77 -5.29 -19.01 -3.01
N GLY A 78 -4.65 -17.86 -2.73
CA GLY A 78 -3.73 -17.20 -3.67
C GLY A 78 -4.40 -16.56 -4.88
N ARG A 79 -5.74 -16.47 -4.89
CA ARG A 79 -6.54 -15.81 -5.92
C ARG A 79 -7.31 -14.63 -5.34
N VAL A 80 -7.59 -13.67 -6.21
CA VAL A 80 -8.46 -12.53 -5.92
C VAL A 80 -9.60 -12.50 -6.93
N THR A 81 -10.83 -12.44 -6.43
CA THR A 81 -12.02 -12.18 -7.22
C THR A 81 -12.36 -10.71 -7.09
N ALA A 82 -12.57 -10.03 -8.21
CA ALA A 82 -12.80 -8.60 -8.26
C ALA A 82 -14.05 -8.25 -9.07
N LEU A 83 -14.84 -7.31 -8.56
CA LEU A 83 -15.94 -6.62 -9.24
C LEU A 83 -15.80 -5.11 -9.01
N SER A 84 -16.44 -4.27 -9.83
CA SER A 84 -16.38 -2.82 -9.65
C SER A 84 -17.71 -2.16 -9.96
N GLU A 85 -17.84 -0.89 -9.59
CA GLU A 85 -19.01 -0.10 -9.98
C GLU A 85 -19.14 0.10 -11.50
N LEU A 86 -18.07 -0.10 -12.25
CA LEU A 86 -18.06 -0.04 -13.72
C LEU A 86 -18.51 -1.35 -14.37
N SER A 87 -18.43 -2.47 -13.65
CA SER A 87 -18.79 -3.80 -14.16
C SER A 87 -19.12 -4.73 -13.01
N THR A 88 -20.37 -5.21 -12.99
CA THR A 88 -20.85 -6.21 -12.03
C THR A 88 -20.37 -7.63 -12.36
N THR A 89 -19.81 -7.86 -13.54
CA THR A 89 -19.20 -9.15 -13.90
C THR A 89 -17.88 -9.34 -13.16
N SER A 90 -17.85 -10.34 -12.27
CA SER A 90 -16.65 -10.68 -11.51
C SER A 90 -15.53 -11.23 -12.42
N THR A 91 -14.30 -10.82 -12.16
CA THR A 91 -13.11 -11.39 -12.82
C THR A 91 -12.05 -11.75 -11.80
N ASN A 92 -11.18 -12.69 -12.16
CA ASN A 92 -10.18 -13.22 -11.23
C ASN A 92 -8.76 -12.80 -11.61
N SER A 93 -7.90 -12.70 -10.61
CA SER A 93 -6.45 -12.70 -10.76
C SER A 93 -5.79 -13.60 -9.71
N THR A 94 -4.55 -14.01 -9.90
CA THR A 94 -3.66 -14.45 -8.82
C THR A 94 -3.07 -13.22 -8.13
N TYR A 95 -2.76 -13.34 -6.84
CA TYR A 95 -2.13 -12.24 -6.11
C TYR A 95 -0.90 -12.72 -5.35
N SER A 96 0.01 -11.78 -5.09
CA SER A 96 1.17 -11.99 -4.23
C SER A 96 1.37 -10.80 -3.30
N VAL A 97 1.77 -11.07 -2.06
CA VAL A 97 2.28 -10.06 -1.13
C VAL A 97 3.79 -10.26 -1.07
N LYS A 98 4.53 -9.32 -1.67
CA LYS A 98 5.98 -9.41 -1.84
C LYS A 98 6.65 -8.11 -1.42
N ASN A 99 7.92 -8.19 -1.05
CA ASN A 99 8.70 -7.01 -0.75
C ASN A 99 9.46 -6.60 -2.02
N ILE A 100 8.93 -5.60 -2.75
CA ILE A 100 9.62 -4.97 -3.89
C ILE A 100 9.86 -3.53 -3.46
N ASP A 101 11.05 -3.26 -2.93
CA ASP A 101 11.45 -2.01 -2.24
C ASP A 101 10.62 -1.67 -0.99
N MET A 102 9.35 -2.04 -0.97
CA MET A 102 8.38 -1.95 0.12
C MET A 102 7.39 -3.14 0.04
N PRO A 103 6.70 -3.48 1.14
CA PRO A 103 5.61 -4.45 1.12
C PRO A 103 4.53 -4.06 0.09
N THR A 104 4.37 -4.89 -0.92
CA THR A 104 3.55 -4.63 -2.09
C THR A 104 2.59 -5.78 -2.32
N LEU A 105 1.29 -5.46 -2.34
CA LEU A 105 0.25 -6.35 -2.85
C LEU A 105 0.20 -6.20 -4.37
N ALA A 106 0.44 -7.30 -5.09
CA ALA A 106 0.42 -7.33 -6.54
C ALA A 106 -0.67 -8.27 -7.07
N PHE A 107 -1.24 -7.91 -8.23
CA PHE A 107 -2.19 -8.72 -8.98
C PHE A 107 -1.49 -9.23 -10.24
N ASP A 108 -1.10 -10.50 -10.23
CA ASP A 108 -0.07 -10.99 -11.16
C ASP A 108 -0.65 -11.48 -12.50
N THR A 109 -1.94 -11.82 -12.57
CA THR A 109 -2.60 -12.25 -13.82
C THR A 109 -3.66 -11.25 -14.30
N ARG A 110 -3.98 -11.27 -15.59
CA ARG A 110 -4.89 -10.29 -16.19
C ARG A 110 -6.32 -10.42 -15.65
N SER A 111 -6.84 -9.36 -15.03
CA SER A 111 -8.25 -9.21 -14.61
C SER A 111 -8.87 -7.96 -15.22
N ASN A 112 -10.00 -8.08 -15.92
CA ASN A 112 -10.66 -6.94 -16.59
C ASN A 112 -11.08 -5.83 -15.63
N VAL A 113 -11.36 -6.19 -14.38
CA VAL A 113 -11.67 -5.22 -13.31
C VAL A 113 -10.40 -4.57 -12.77
N LEU A 114 -9.45 -5.36 -12.27
CA LEU A 114 -8.28 -4.84 -11.56
C LEU A 114 -7.33 -4.06 -12.48
N HIS A 115 -7.24 -4.46 -13.75
CA HIS A 115 -6.31 -3.84 -14.71
C HIS A 115 -7.00 -2.86 -15.66
N HIS A 116 -8.23 -2.43 -15.35
CA HIS A 116 -9.02 -1.56 -16.23
C HIS A 116 -8.31 -0.23 -16.55
N PHE A 117 -7.69 0.37 -15.54
CA PHE A 117 -7.03 1.69 -15.64
C PHE A 117 -5.52 1.63 -15.91
N ILE A 118 -4.96 0.44 -16.12
CA ILE A 118 -3.55 0.28 -16.50
C ILE A 118 -3.41 -0.34 -17.90
N THR A 119 -4.53 -0.78 -18.49
CA THR A 119 -4.53 -1.35 -19.85
C THR A 119 -4.77 -0.25 -20.88
N SER A 120 -3.77 0.01 -21.70
CA SER A 120 -3.90 0.84 -22.89
C SER A 120 -4.58 0.07 -24.04
N THR A 121 -5.31 0.78 -24.88
CA THR A 121 -5.96 0.26 -26.09
C THR A 121 -5.87 1.31 -27.20
N GLU A 122 -6.26 0.97 -28.43
CA GLU A 122 -6.28 1.93 -29.54
C GLU A 122 -7.14 3.17 -29.26
N TYR A 123 -8.27 3.00 -28.55
CA TYR A 123 -9.16 4.07 -28.15
C TYR A 123 -8.71 4.79 -26.86
N PHE A 124 -8.06 4.05 -25.96
CA PHE A 124 -7.59 4.56 -24.67
C PHE A 124 -6.07 4.40 -24.55
N ARG A 125 -5.33 5.21 -25.31
CA ARG A 125 -3.86 5.15 -25.33
C ARG A 125 -3.24 5.48 -23.97
N ASN A 126 -3.92 6.29 -23.16
CA ASN A 126 -3.47 6.68 -21.83
C ASN A 126 -4.08 5.85 -20.69
N ALA A 127 -4.52 4.60 -20.97
CA ALA A 127 -5.19 3.72 -20.02
C ALA A 127 -6.31 4.41 -19.19
N ARG A 128 -7.06 5.32 -19.82
CA ARG A 128 -8.16 6.08 -19.18
C ARG A 128 -7.67 7.00 -18.05
N GLY A 129 -6.46 7.51 -18.19
CA GLY A 129 -5.82 8.41 -17.23
C GLY A 129 -5.04 7.71 -16.13
N GLY A 130 -5.16 6.38 -15.99
CA GLY A 130 -4.42 5.64 -14.98
C GLY A 130 -2.94 5.44 -15.31
N ASP A 131 -2.30 4.61 -14.51
CA ASP A 131 -0.85 4.37 -14.51
C ASP A 131 -0.54 3.21 -15.48
N PHE A 132 0.15 3.48 -16.60
CA PHE A 132 0.45 2.50 -17.66
C PHE A 132 1.88 2.63 -18.18
#